data_AF-A0A671QLS8-F1
#
_entry.id   AF-A0A671QLS8-F1
#
_cell.length_a   1.000
_cell.length_b   1.000
_cell.length_c   1.000
_cell.angle_alpha   90.00
_cell.angle_beta   90.00
_cell.angle_gamma   90.00
#
_symmetry.space_group_name_H-M   'P 1'
#
loop_
_entity.id
_entity.type
_entity.pdbx_description
1 polymer ?
#
loop_
_entity_poly.entity_id
_entity_poly.type
_entity_poly.pdbx_seq_one_letter_code
_entity_poly.pdbx_strand_id
1 'polypeptide(L)'
;MFIWGLSLDFVLQDQCDIIDKHTQSGLDLVEKYVKFVKERTEIEQNYAKQLRNLTKKYSPKRGSKEEQECRFSNHQAFLDILNEMNDYAGQRELIAENMMINICIELTKYLQELKQERKMHLSEAKKAQQSLEGTYKQLDNSKKRFEREWREAEKAAQCAEKTDQDLNATKADVEKAKQQAHMRTHIAEECKNDYASQLQKYNKEQNQFYFTDMPLVFNRLQDMDERRIKKLAQGYILFADTERHVMPIIGKCLEGMTRCCSRCCFDVALRCLMVSLSFPMSFVFFVCFYPSLSFPPSLSCCSVPVSLWVCAWCLSQLPSSSLSPFSTPPTPSPANGPPSPQFGRDPLTKTHSTSLLFLCPTSHAPVDTEGFTHLPPEQRRKRLQQKIDDISKELQKEMDQSEALGKMKDVYEKNPQMGDPASLAPQITQTAQNMERLRGELSKYESWLAEAGGRGDSIRYSTHSLNNNGAHNPSSPGTISDDTDSSQAIYTEFDDDFEEEELAAPIGQCTALYNFPGSSEGTISMQEGEVLSVVEEDKGDGWTRVRRNNGDEGYIPTSYATITLNK
;
A
#
# COMPACT_ATOMS: atom_id res chain seq x y z
N MET A 1 -0.54 -33.17 19.42
CA MET A 1 -1.66 -34.12 19.58
C MET A 1 -2.90 -33.28 19.81
N PHE A 2 -3.81 -33.21 18.84
CA PHE A 2 -5.05 -32.43 18.95
C PHE A 2 -6.27 -33.31 18.67
N ILE A 3 -7.44 -32.82 19.08
CA ILE A 3 -8.60 -33.64 19.42
C ILE A 3 -9.42 -33.99 18.17
N TRP A 4 -9.81 -35.26 18.06
CA TRP A 4 -10.67 -35.78 16.99
C TRP A 4 -12.11 -35.89 17.49
N GLY A 5 -13.06 -35.39 16.70
CA GLY A 5 -14.49 -35.63 16.91
C GLY A 5 -15.37 -34.44 16.55
N LEU A 6 -16.06 -34.53 15.41
CA LEU A 6 -17.03 -33.59 14.86
C LEU A 6 -16.42 -32.27 14.31
N SER A 7 -16.94 -31.84 13.14
CA SER A 7 -16.60 -30.59 12.44
C SER A 7 -15.18 -30.43 11.86
N LEU A 8 -14.52 -31.52 11.45
CA LEU A 8 -13.25 -31.42 10.70
C LEU A 8 -13.46 -30.79 9.31
N ASP A 9 -14.59 -31.11 8.68
CA ASP A 9 -14.98 -30.68 7.34
C ASP A 9 -15.07 -29.14 7.21
N PHE A 10 -15.69 -28.48 8.21
CA PHE A 10 -15.81 -27.02 8.27
C PHE A 10 -14.43 -26.37 8.52
N VAL A 11 -13.71 -26.85 9.53
CA VAL A 11 -12.39 -26.31 9.91
C VAL A 11 -11.40 -26.38 8.75
N LEU A 12 -11.39 -27.47 7.96
CA LEU A 12 -10.43 -27.61 6.85
C LEU A 12 -10.87 -26.91 5.56
N GLN A 13 -12.16 -26.66 5.37
CA GLN A 13 -12.65 -25.81 4.28
C GLN A 13 -12.22 -24.35 4.49
N ASP A 14 -12.42 -23.81 5.69
CA ASP A 14 -12.04 -22.43 6.04
C ASP A 14 -10.52 -22.20 5.97
N GLN A 15 -9.73 -23.20 6.40
CA GLN A 15 -8.27 -23.12 6.37
C GLN A 15 -7.71 -23.06 4.93
N CYS A 16 -8.37 -23.65 3.93
CA CYS A 16 -7.98 -23.49 2.53
C CYS A 16 -8.01 -22.02 2.09
N ASP A 17 -9.09 -21.30 2.38
CA ASP A 17 -9.26 -19.90 1.96
C ASP A 17 -8.35 -18.94 2.76
N ILE A 18 -8.02 -19.29 4.02
CA ILE A 18 -7.02 -18.57 4.82
C ILE A 18 -5.61 -18.75 4.23
N ILE A 19 -5.23 -19.99 3.89
CA ILE A 19 -3.91 -20.29 3.31
C ILE A 19 -3.79 -19.69 1.89
N ASP A 20 -4.86 -19.70 1.09
CA ASP A 20 -4.92 -19.01 -0.20
C ASP A 20 -4.60 -17.51 -0.03
N LYS A 21 -5.31 -16.80 0.86
CA LYS A 21 -5.08 -15.37 1.14
C LYS A 21 -3.67 -15.09 1.69
N HIS A 22 -3.20 -15.87 2.67
CA HIS A 22 -1.87 -15.71 3.27
C HIS A 22 -0.75 -15.87 2.22
N THR A 23 -0.80 -16.97 1.46
CA THR A 23 0.22 -17.25 0.44
C THR A 23 0.20 -16.23 -0.70
N GLN A 24 -0.96 -15.63 -1.02
CA GLN A 24 -1.03 -14.53 -1.99
C GLN A 24 -0.38 -13.25 -1.44
N SER A 25 -0.78 -12.81 -0.24
CA SER A 25 -0.23 -11.61 0.42
C SER A 25 1.30 -11.64 0.53
N GLY A 26 1.87 -12.80 0.84
CA GLY A 26 3.32 -12.97 0.87
C GLY A 26 4.00 -12.82 -0.50
N LEU A 27 3.35 -13.20 -1.61
CA LEU A 27 3.86 -12.95 -2.96
C LEU A 27 3.73 -11.47 -3.36
N ASP A 28 2.65 -10.82 -2.93
CA ASP A 28 2.44 -9.38 -3.16
C ASP A 28 3.48 -8.53 -2.40
N LEU A 29 3.89 -8.96 -1.20
CA LEU A 29 5.00 -8.36 -0.44
C LEU A 29 6.35 -8.49 -1.18
N VAL A 30 6.64 -9.65 -1.78
CA VAL A 30 7.85 -9.81 -2.63
C VAL A 30 7.79 -8.86 -3.83
N GLU A 31 6.62 -8.72 -4.45
CA GLU A 31 6.43 -7.80 -5.58
C GLU A 31 6.58 -6.32 -5.17
N LYS A 32 6.05 -5.92 -4.00
CA LYS A 32 6.24 -4.58 -3.43
C LYS A 32 7.71 -4.30 -3.13
N TYR A 33 8.45 -5.27 -2.58
CA TYR A 33 9.88 -5.11 -2.33
C TYR A 33 10.70 -4.96 -3.63
N VAL A 34 10.40 -5.74 -4.66
CA VAL A 34 11.06 -5.61 -5.97
C VAL A 34 10.83 -4.22 -6.59
N LYS A 35 9.62 -3.66 -6.48
CA LYS A 35 9.32 -2.29 -6.95
C LYS A 35 10.15 -1.24 -6.19
N PHE A 36 10.15 -1.30 -4.86
CA PHE A 36 10.98 -0.43 -4.01
C PHE A 36 12.48 -0.49 -4.37
N VAL A 37 13.07 -1.68 -4.54
CA VAL A 37 14.50 -1.79 -4.89
C VAL A 37 14.77 -1.29 -6.32
N LYS A 38 13.82 -1.45 -7.25
CA LYS A 38 13.93 -0.89 -8.61
C LYS A 38 13.90 0.65 -8.59
N GLU A 39 12.98 1.26 -7.86
CA GLU A 39 12.89 2.72 -7.69
C GLU A 39 14.15 3.28 -7.01
N ARG A 40 14.61 2.63 -5.92
CA ARG A 40 15.90 2.92 -5.27
C ARG A 40 17.09 2.85 -6.23
N THR A 41 17.07 1.91 -7.16
CA THR A 41 18.10 1.72 -8.19
C THR A 41 18.08 2.86 -9.21
N GLU A 42 16.90 3.28 -9.67
CA GLU A 42 16.73 4.36 -10.65
C GLU A 42 17.17 5.72 -10.08
N ILE A 43 16.89 5.97 -8.79
CA ILE A 43 17.43 7.11 -8.04
C ILE A 43 18.97 7.10 -8.05
N GLU A 44 19.59 5.94 -7.81
CA GLU A 44 21.05 5.81 -7.76
C GLU A 44 21.72 6.05 -9.12
N GLN A 45 21.15 5.48 -10.19
CA GLN A 45 21.63 5.73 -11.56
C GLN A 45 21.53 7.22 -11.91
N ASN A 46 20.46 7.90 -11.51
CA ASN A 46 20.29 9.33 -11.74
C ASN A 46 21.34 10.16 -10.97
N TYR A 47 21.60 9.84 -9.70
CA TYR A 47 22.63 10.51 -8.90
C TYR A 47 24.03 10.34 -9.50
N ALA A 48 24.44 9.12 -9.82
CA ALA A 48 25.74 8.83 -10.43
C ALA A 48 25.91 9.51 -11.80
N LYS A 49 24.86 9.51 -12.63
CA LYS A 49 24.81 10.21 -13.92
C LYS A 49 24.96 11.72 -13.75
N GLN A 50 24.37 12.32 -12.71
CA GLN A 50 24.55 13.74 -12.40
C GLN A 50 26.01 14.04 -11.99
N LEU A 51 26.64 13.18 -11.17
CA LEU A 51 28.06 13.31 -10.82
C LEU A 51 28.98 13.21 -12.04
N ARG A 52 28.78 12.22 -12.94
CA ARG A 52 29.56 12.12 -14.21
C ARG A 52 29.37 13.33 -15.11
N ASN A 53 28.16 13.89 -15.17
CA ASN A 53 27.90 15.11 -15.93
C ASN A 53 28.57 16.33 -15.30
N LEU A 54 28.62 16.39 -13.96
CA LEU A 54 29.31 17.45 -13.21
C LEU A 54 30.82 17.41 -13.48
N THR A 55 31.48 16.26 -13.30
CA THR A 55 32.93 16.17 -13.53
C THR A 55 33.29 16.52 -14.97
N LYS A 56 32.60 15.94 -15.95
CA LYS A 56 32.76 16.22 -17.39
C LYS A 56 32.51 17.69 -17.77
N LYS A 57 31.67 18.42 -17.03
CA LYS A 57 31.42 19.86 -17.26
C LYS A 57 32.61 20.74 -16.84
N TYR A 58 33.35 20.33 -15.81
CA TYR A 58 34.49 21.10 -15.25
C TYR A 58 35.87 20.56 -15.68
N SER A 59 35.95 19.39 -16.32
CA SER A 59 37.18 18.91 -16.96
C SER A 59 37.62 19.83 -18.13
N PRO A 60 38.94 20.10 -18.30
CA PRO A 60 39.44 20.90 -19.41
C PRO A 60 39.08 20.35 -20.78
N LYS A 61 38.76 21.25 -21.72
CA LYS A 61 38.58 20.89 -23.13
C LYS A 61 39.95 20.69 -23.78
N ARG A 62 40.22 19.49 -24.31
CA ARG A 62 41.45 19.18 -25.09
C ARG A 62 41.73 20.28 -26.12
N GLY A 63 42.96 20.81 -26.13
CA GLY A 63 43.40 21.84 -27.08
C GLY A 63 42.96 23.27 -26.74
N SER A 64 42.51 23.53 -25.51
CA SER A 64 42.19 24.89 -25.02
C SER A 64 43.42 25.56 -24.39
N LYS A 65 43.41 26.90 -24.24
CA LYS A 65 44.50 27.64 -23.57
C LYS A 65 44.69 27.24 -22.11
N GLU A 66 43.65 26.75 -21.44
CA GLU A 66 43.66 26.28 -20.05
C GLU A 66 44.65 25.12 -19.86
N GLU A 67 44.90 24.32 -20.91
CA GLU A 67 45.87 23.21 -20.91
C GLU A 67 47.32 23.67 -20.66
N GLN A 68 47.63 24.95 -20.92
CA GLN A 68 48.91 25.58 -20.60
C GLN A 68 48.99 26.04 -19.13
N GLU A 69 47.85 26.33 -18.49
CA GLU A 69 47.72 26.74 -17.08
C GLU A 69 47.65 25.53 -16.12
N CYS A 70 47.33 24.34 -16.64
CA CYS A 70 47.45 23.05 -15.92
C CYS A 70 48.84 22.77 -15.32
N ARG A 71 49.87 23.54 -15.68
CA ARG A 71 51.23 23.44 -15.12
C ARG A 71 51.33 23.79 -13.63
N PHE A 72 50.35 24.47 -13.05
CA PHE A 72 50.37 24.81 -11.63
C PHE A 72 49.74 23.71 -10.76
N SER A 73 50.40 23.38 -9.64
CA SER A 73 49.98 22.35 -8.67
C SER A 73 48.51 22.45 -8.27
N ASN A 74 48.00 23.67 -8.15
CA ASN A 74 46.65 23.96 -7.68
C ASN A 74 45.59 23.61 -8.75
N HIS A 75 45.93 23.75 -10.03
CA HIS A 75 45.04 23.31 -11.12
C HIS A 75 45.07 21.78 -11.22
N GLN A 76 46.26 21.15 -11.16
CA GLN A 76 46.37 19.68 -11.16
C GLN A 76 45.58 19.05 -10.00
N ALA A 77 45.65 19.59 -8.79
CA ALA A 77 44.89 19.09 -7.65
C ALA A 77 43.36 19.17 -7.85
N PHE A 78 42.86 20.17 -8.60
CA PHE A 78 41.45 20.21 -8.98
C PHE A 78 41.10 19.13 -10.01
N LEU A 79 41.97 18.88 -11.00
CA LEU A 79 41.78 17.78 -11.95
C LEU A 79 41.78 16.41 -11.26
N ASP A 80 42.68 16.21 -10.29
CA ASP A 80 42.73 15.00 -9.48
C ASP A 80 41.40 14.79 -8.71
N ILE A 81 40.84 15.85 -8.11
CA ILE A 81 39.51 15.80 -7.44
C ILE A 81 38.39 15.44 -8.42
N LEU A 82 38.39 15.97 -9.65
CA LEU A 82 37.41 15.61 -10.68
C LEU A 82 37.52 14.14 -11.10
N ASN A 83 38.73 13.56 -11.11
CA ASN A 83 38.95 12.14 -11.40
C ASN A 83 38.42 11.26 -10.26
N GLU A 84 38.78 11.55 -9.01
CA GLU A 84 38.29 10.81 -7.83
C GLU A 84 36.75 10.88 -7.71
N MET A 85 36.13 12.00 -8.14
CA MET A 85 34.68 12.16 -8.16
C MET A 85 34.01 11.37 -9.30
N ASN A 86 34.68 11.21 -10.45
CA ASN A 86 34.22 10.32 -11.53
C ASN A 86 34.27 8.85 -11.09
N ASP A 87 35.31 8.46 -10.36
CA ASP A 87 35.50 7.08 -9.93
C ASP A 87 34.55 6.74 -8.76
N TYR A 88 34.29 7.69 -7.85
CA TYR A 88 33.17 7.64 -6.90
C TYR A 88 31.83 7.44 -7.61
N ALA A 89 31.54 8.19 -8.69
CA ALA A 89 30.30 8.03 -9.45
C ALA A 89 30.18 6.63 -10.06
N GLY A 90 31.30 6.05 -10.53
CA GLY A 90 31.36 4.65 -10.96
C GLY A 90 31.03 3.63 -9.85
N GLN A 91 31.37 3.91 -8.59
CA GLN A 91 30.97 3.06 -7.46
C GLN A 91 29.46 3.15 -7.17
N ARG A 92 28.84 4.32 -7.38
CA ARG A 92 27.39 4.51 -7.23
C ARG A 92 26.61 3.81 -8.36
N GLU A 93 27.08 3.89 -9.61
CA GLU A 93 26.59 3.04 -10.72
C GLU A 93 26.70 1.54 -10.40
N LEU A 94 27.83 1.09 -9.83
CA LEU A 94 28.04 -0.31 -9.48
C LEU A 94 27.05 -0.83 -8.40
N ILE A 95 26.64 0.01 -7.43
CA ILE A 95 25.55 -0.34 -6.51
C ILE A 95 24.27 -0.60 -7.30
N ALA A 96 23.91 0.32 -8.20
CA ALA A 96 22.68 0.27 -8.96
C ALA A 96 22.59 -0.98 -9.86
N GLU A 97 23.67 -1.30 -10.59
CA GLU A 97 23.75 -2.51 -11.40
C GLU A 97 23.60 -3.78 -10.55
N ASN A 98 24.24 -3.85 -9.39
CA ASN A 98 24.15 -5.01 -8.49
C ASN A 98 22.77 -5.16 -7.84
N MET A 99 22.09 -4.06 -7.48
CA MET A 99 20.71 -4.09 -6.99
C MET A 99 19.74 -4.57 -8.08
N MET A 100 19.87 -4.05 -9.31
CA MET A 100 19.04 -4.49 -10.45
C MET A 100 19.20 -5.98 -10.74
N ILE A 101 20.44 -6.46 -10.87
CA ILE A 101 20.72 -7.83 -11.30
C ILE A 101 20.44 -8.82 -10.17
N ASN A 102 21.08 -8.65 -9.01
CA ASN A 102 21.10 -9.68 -7.97
C ASN A 102 19.87 -9.66 -7.06
N ILE A 103 19.09 -8.57 -7.07
CA ILE A 103 17.84 -8.44 -6.31
C ILE A 103 16.64 -8.39 -7.26
N CYS A 104 16.51 -7.35 -8.10
CA CYS A 104 15.28 -7.13 -8.87
C CYS A 104 15.00 -8.24 -9.89
N ILE A 105 15.98 -8.61 -10.74
CA ILE A 105 15.81 -9.66 -11.76
C ILE A 105 15.61 -11.03 -11.11
N GLU A 106 16.48 -11.40 -10.16
CA GLU A 106 16.44 -12.71 -9.50
C GLU A 106 15.18 -12.93 -8.64
N LEU A 107 14.72 -11.92 -7.88
CA LEU A 107 13.45 -12.03 -7.15
C LEU A 107 12.24 -11.99 -8.09
N THR A 108 12.26 -11.23 -9.19
CA THR A 108 11.18 -11.25 -10.19
C THR A 108 11.02 -12.63 -10.81
N LYS A 109 12.13 -13.26 -11.19
CA LYS A 109 12.14 -14.63 -11.74
C LYS A 109 11.58 -15.64 -10.72
N TYR A 110 12.11 -15.62 -9.49
CA TYR A 110 11.68 -16.51 -8.42
C TYR A 110 10.19 -16.30 -8.03
N LEU A 111 9.69 -15.07 -8.10
CA LEU A 111 8.28 -14.75 -7.89
C LEU A 111 7.37 -15.41 -8.94
N GLN A 112 7.80 -15.57 -10.19
CA GLN A 112 7.03 -16.29 -11.22
C GLN A 112 7.03 -17.80 -10.96
N GLU A 113 8.18 -18.36 -10.56
CA GLU A 113 8.31 -19.76 -10.16
C GLU A 113 7.35 -20.07 -8.99
N LEU A 114 7.32 -19.24 -7.95
CA LEU A 114 6.40 -19.34 -6.81
C LEU A 114 4.93 -19.13 -7.19
N LYS A 115 4.60 -18.16 -8.06
CA LYS A 115 3.22 -17.92 -8.54
C LYS A 115 2.67 -19.16 -9.26
N GLN A 116 3.50 -19.87 -10.02
CA GLN A 116 3.12 -21.13 -10.67
C GLN A 116 3.09 -22.32 -9.70
N GLU A 117 4.03 -22.42 -8.76
CA GLU A 117 4.04 -23.47 -7.72
C GLU A 117 2.78 -23.39 -6.84
N ARG A 118 2.46 -22.21 -6.32
CA ARG A 118 1.25 -21.94 -5.52
C ARG A 118 -0.01 -22.39 -6.23
N LYS A 119 -0.14 -22.02 -7.51
CA LYS A 119 -1.27 -22.39 -8.39
C LYS A 119 -1.37 -23.91 -8.60
N MET A 120 -0.24 -24.62 -8.67
CA MET A 120 -0.20 -26.07 -8.77
C MET A 120 -0.77 -26.72 -7.50
N HIS A 121 -0.22 -26.40 -6.32
CA HIS A 121 -0.63 -26.97 -5.03
C HIS A 121 -2.10 -26.69 -4.71
N LEU A 122 -2.58 -25.46 -4.92
CA LEU A 122 -4.01 -25.11 -4.76
C LEU A 122 -4.92 -25.89 -5.72
N SER A 123 -4.44 -26.23 -6.91
CA SER A 123 -5.19 -27.09 -7.84
C SER A 123 -5.29 -28.54 -7.35
N GLU A 124 -4.33 -29.02 -6.55
CA GLU A 124 -4.37 -30.35 -5.94
C GLU A 124 -5.41 -30.42 -4.82
N ALA A 125 -5.41 -29.45 -3.90
CA ALA A 125 -6.44 -29.31 -2.87
C ALA A 125 -7.86 -29.28 -3.49
N LYS A 126 -8.05 -28.47 -4.54
CA LYS A 126 -9.34 -28.36 -5.23
C LYS A 126 -9.78 -29.68 -5.90
N LYS A 127 -8.84 -30.45 -6.47
CA LYS A 127 -9.15 -31.79 -7.03
C LYS A 127 -9.53 -32.78 -5.93
N ALA A 128 -8.83 -32.75 -4.79
CA ALA A 128 -9.11 -33.61 -3.65
C ALA A 128 -10.52 -33.31 -3.07
N GLN A 129 -10.85 -32.02 -2.87
CA GLN A 129 -12.19 -31.57 -2.47
C GLN A 129 -13.27 -32.04 -3.44
N GLN A 130 -13.07 -31.87 -4.76
CA GLN A 130 -14.02 -32.30 -5.79
C GLN A 130 -14.20 -33.83 -5.85
N SER A 131 -13.15 -34.61 -5.54
CA SER A 131 -13.23 -36.07 -5.42
C SER A 131 -14.11 -36.51 -4.25
N LEU A 132 -13.90 -35.88 -3.07
CA LEU A 132 -14.70 -36.16 -1.88
C LEU A 132 -16.16 -35.72 -2.06
N GLU A 133 -16.41 -34.53 -2.62
CA GLU A 133 -17.76 -34.04 -2.91
C GLU A 133 -18.48 -34.94 -3.95
N GLY A 134 -17.75 -35.44 -4.96
CA GLY A 134 -18.26 -36.37 -5.96
C GLY A 134 -18.66 -37.73 -5.37
N THR A 135 -17.89 -38.26 -4.43
CA THR A 135 -18.23 -39.52 -3.73
C THR A 135 -19.34 -39.34 -2.69
N TYR A 136 -19.40 -38.19 -2.01
CA TYR A 136 -20.54 -37.81 -1.16
C TYR A 136 -21.86 -37.77 -1.95
N LYS A 137 -21.84 -37.16 -3.14
CA LYS A 137 -23.01 -37.12 -4.04
C LYS A 137 -23.44 -38.52 -4.51
N GLN A 138 -22.52 -39.48 -4.64
CA GLN A 138 -22.87 -40.87 -4.95
C GLN A 138 -23.53 -41.57 -3.75
N LEU A 139 -23.04 -41.32 -2.53
CA LEU A 139 -23.60 -41.84 -1.27
C LEU A 139 -25.01 -41.28 -0.97
N ASP A 140 -25.19 -39.97 -1.09
CA ASP A 140 -26.49 -39.31 -0.85
C ASP A 140 -27.57 -39.78 -1.84
N ASN A 141 -27.21 -39.96 -3.11
CA ASN A 141 -28.12 -40.50 -4.13
C ASN A 141 -28.48 -41.97 -3.88
N SER A 142 -27.53 -42.83 -3.47
CA SER A 142 -27.84 -44.24 -3.15
C SER A 142 -28.70 -44.36 -1.89
N LYS A 143 -28.42 -43.54 -0.86
CA LYS A 143 -29.26 -43.41 0.34
C LYS A 143 -30.70 -43.03 -0.01
N LYS A 144 -30.90 -41.94 -0.77
CA LYS A 144 -32.23 -41.47 -1.20
C LYS A 144 -32.98 -42.48 -2.07
N ARG A 145 -32.28 -43.30 -2.86
CA ARG A 145 -32.87 -44.43 -3.60
C ARG A 145 -33.33 -45.52 -2.63
N PHE A 146 -32.47 -45.97 -1.71
CA PHE A 146 -32.82 -46.97 -0.69
C PHE A 146 -34.04 -46.51 0.15
N GLU A 147 -34.01 -45.29 0.69
CA GLU A 147 -35.12 -44.71 1.45
C GLU A 147 -36.44 -44.65 0.67
N ARG A 148 -36.41 -44.57 -0.66
CA ARG A 148 -37.60 -44.61 -1.51
C ARG A 148 -38.09 -46.04 -1.73
N GLU A 149 -37.24 -46.93 -2.23
CA GLU A 149 -37.66 -48.30 -2.54
C GLU A 149 -38.08 -49.08 -1.27
N TRP A 150 -37.48 -48.78 -0.11
CA TRP A 150 -37.91 -49.32 1.18
C TRP A 150 -39.37 -48.95 1.51
N ARG A 151 -39.77 -47.69 1.32
CA ARG A 151 -41.16 -47.24 1.53
C ARG A 151 -42.12 -47.88 0.53
N GLU A 152 -41.70 -48.13 -0.71
CA GLU A 152 -42.55 -48.86 -1.67
C GLU A 152 -42.66 -50.37 -1.35
N ALA A 153 -41.63 -50.98 -0.75
CA ALA A 153 -41.70 -52.34 -0.23
C ALA A 153 -42.63 -52.44 0.99
N GLU A 154 -42.52 -51.50 1.94
CA GLU A 154 -43.41 -51.44 3.11
C GLU A 154 -44.88 -51.24 2.72
N LYS A 155 -45.18 -50.32 1.79
CA LYS A 155 -46.53 -50.19 1.21
C LYS A 155 -47.02 -51.46 0.53
N ALA A 156 -46.16 -52.14 -0.24
CA ALA A 156 -46.54 -53.37 -0.93
C ALA A 156 -46.81 -54.52 0.04
N ALA A 157 -46.03 -54.63 1.12
CA ALA A 157 -46.26 -55.60 2.20
C ALA A 157 -47.60 -55.33 2.91
N GLN A 158 -47.87 -54.07 3.31
CA GLN A 158 -49.18 -53.69 3.90
C GLN A 158 -50.35 -53.91 2.94
N CYS A 159 -50.14 -53.78 1.63
CA CYS A 159 -51.16 -54.07 0.62
C CYS A 159 -51.46 -55.57 0.57
N ALA A 160 -50.40 -56.40 0.49
CA ALA A 160 -50.53 -57.86 0.50
C ALA A 160 -51.19 -58.39 1.78
N GLU A 161 -50.85 -57.85 2.94
CA GLU A 161 -51.49 -58.18 4.21
C GLU A 161 -52.99 -57.85 4.21
N LYS A 162 -53.38 -56.65 3.73
CA LYS A 162 -54.79 -56.24 3.63
C LYS A 162 -55.57 -57.11 2.65
N THR A 163 -54.97 -57.53 1.54
CA THR A 163 -55.59 -58.46 0.58
C THR A 163 -55.73 -59.87 1.17
N ASP A 164 -54.77 -60.35 1.96
CA ASP A 164 -54.82 -61.65 2.64
C ASP A 164 -55.87 -61.71 3.77
N GLN A 165 -56.26 -60.55 4.31
CA GLN A 165 -57.28 -60.39 5.36
C GLN A 165 -58.69 -60.10 4.80
N ASP A 166 -58.85 -59.78 3.51
CA ASP A 166 -60.15 -59.50 2.91
C ASP A 166 -60.89 -60.81 2.54
N LEU A 167 -62.01 -61.05 3.21
CA LEU A 167 -62.90 -62.21 2.98
C LEU A 167 -63.48 -62.27 1.55
N ASN A 168 -63.39 -61.18 0.77
CA ASN A 168 -63.88 -61.07 -0.60
C ASN A 168 -62.78 -61.24 -1.66
N ALA A 169 -61.50 -61.21 -1.27
CA ALA A 169 -60.39 -61.32 -2.20
C ALA A 169 -60.23 -62.77 -2.71
N THR A 170 -59.89 -62.94 -3.99
CA THR A 170 -59.62 -64.29 -4.50
C THR A 170 -58.20 -64.73 -4.13
N LYS A 171 -57.97 -66.05 -4.06
CA LYS A 171 -56.63 -66.62 -3.86
C LYS A 171 -55.61 -66.12 -4.91
N ALA A 172 -56.05 -65.76 -6.11
CA ALA A 172 -55.18 -65.21 -7.15
C ALA A 172 -54.77 -63.75 -6.86
N ASP A 173 -55.65 -62.95 -6.27
CA ASP A 173 -55.35 -61.56 -5.88
C ASP A 173 -54.38 -61.53 -4.70
N VAL A 174 -54.60 -62.38 -3.71
CA VAL A 174 -53.69 -62.60 -2.56
C VAL A 174 -52.29 -63.00 -3.03
N GLU A 175 -52.19 -64.01 -3.89
CA GLU A 175 -50.91 -64.50 -4.43
C GLU A 175 -50.20 -63.41 -5.23
N LYS A 176 -50.92 -62.70 -6.11
CA LYS A 176 -50.40 -61.57 -6.89
C LYS A 176 -49.89 -60.43 -6.00
N ALA A 177 -50.60 -60.10 -4.93
CA ALA A 177 -50.18 -59.07 -3.98
C ALA A 177 -48.92 -59.49 -3.21
N LYS A 178 -48.84 -60.76 -2.76
CA LYS A 178 -47.65 -61.32 -2.10
C LYS A 178 -46.43 -61.37 -3.03
N GLN A 179 -46.59 -61.78 -4.29
CA GLN A 179 -45.53 -61.72 -5.30
C GLN A 179 -45.05 -60.28 -5.54
N GLN A 180 -45.96 -59.31 -5.62
CA GLN A 180 -45.62 -57.89 -5.76
C GLN A 180 -44.88 -57.33 -4.52
N ALA A 181 -45.22 -57.78 -3.31
CA ALA A 181 -44.51 -57.44 -2.09
C ALA A 181 -43.09 -58.03 -2.09
N HIS A 182 -42.93 -59.33 -2.33
CA HIS A 182 -41.62 -59.99 -2.41
C HIS A 182 -40.69 -59.33 -3.45
N MET A 183 -41.21 -58.99 -4.64
CA MET A 183 -40.45 -58.29 -5.68
C MET A 183 -39.98 -56.90 -5.22
N ARG A 184 -40.80 -56.15 -4.47
CA ARG A 184 -40.38 -54.84 -3.92
C ARG A 184 -39.35 -54.99 -2.80
N THR A 185 -39.50 -55.99 -1.93
CA THR A 185 -38.51 -56.28 -0.88
C THR A 185 -37.15 -56.63 -1.47
N HIS A 186 -37.09 -57.40 -2.57
CA HIS A 186 -35.84 -57.68 -3.28
C HIS A 186 -35.16 -56.40 -3.77
N ILE A 187 -35.90 -55.53 -4.47
CA ILE A 187 -35.39 -54.25 -4.98
C ILE A 187 -34.90 -53.34 -3.85
N ALA A 188 -35.59 -53.31 -2.71
CA ALA A 188 -35.16 -52.54 -1.55
C ALA A 188 -33.87 -53.07 -0.92
N GLU A 189 -33.69 -54.40 -0.87
CA GLU A 189 -32.46 -55.04 -0.37
C GLU A 189 -31.28 -54.87 -1.34
N GLU A 190 -31.50 -54.89 -2.66
CA GLU A 190 -30.49 -54.47 -3.66
C GLU A 190 -30.05 -53.03 -3.43
N CYS A 191 -31.00 -52.09 -3.24
CA CYS A 191 -30.68 -50.68 -2.96
C CYS A 191 -29.95 -50.49 -1.62
N LYS A 192 -30.21 -51.34 -0.62
CA LYS A 192 -29.51 -51.37 0.66
C LYS A 192 -28.06 -51.81 0.52
N ASN A 193 -27.79 -52.82 -0.33
CA ASN A 193 -26.44 -53.26 -0.65
C ASN A 193 -25.67 -52.21 -1.48
N ASP A 194 -26.33 -51.55 -2.45
CA ASP A 194 -25.78 -50.39 -3.15
C ASP A 194 -25.38 -49.27 -2.18
N TYR A 195 -26.27 -48.90 -1.24
CA TYR A 195 -26.01 -47.88 -0.24
C TYR A 195 -24.83 -48.25 0.68
N ALA A 196 -24.80 -49.48 1.20
CA ALA A 196 -23.70 -49.97 2.05
C ALA A 196 -22.35 -49.94 1.31
N SER A 197 -22.33 -50.29 0.02
CA SER A 197 -21.14 -50.23 -0.85
C SER A 197 -20.64 -48.79 -1.04
N GLN A 198 -21.54 -47.85 -1.36
CA GLN A 198 -21.15 -46.43 -1.47
C GLN A 198 -20.71 -45.83 -0.12
N LEU A 199 -21.25 -46.30 1.01
CA LEU A 199 -20.86 -45.84 2.34
C LEU A 199 -19.43 -46.28 2.70
N GLN A 200 -19.09 -47.55 2.44
CA GLN A 200 -17.72 -48.05 2.62
C GLN A 200 -16.73 -47.29 1.72
N LYS A 201 -17.11 -47.02 0.47
CA LYS A 201 -16.31 -46.23 -0.47
C LYS A 201 -16.10 -44.79 0.03
N TYR A 202 -17.16 -44.10 0.41
CA TYR A 202 -17.08 -42.72 0.91
C TYR A 202 -16.21 -42.62 2.17
N ASN A 203 -16.43 -43.51 3.15
CA ASN A 203 -15.64 -43.52 4.38
C ASN A 203 -14.14 -43.77 4.10
N LYS A 204 -13.79 -44.55 3.07
CA LYS A 204 -12.39 -44.72 2.63
C LYS A 204 -11.82 -43.41 2.06
N GLU A 205 -12.49 -42.79 1.11
CA GLU A 205 -11.97 -41.56 0.49
C GLU A 205 -12.02 -40.35 1.43
N GLN A 206 -12.94 -40.30 2.40
CA GLN A 206 -12.97 -39.31 3.48
C GLN A 206 -11.74 -39.43 4.38
N ASN A 207 -11.35 -40.66 4.76
CA ASN A 207 -10.11 -40.89 5.51
C ASN A 207 -8.87 -40.53 4.67
N GLN A 208 -8.81 -40.89 3.39
CA GLN A 208 -7.70 -40.53 2.51
C GLN A 208 -7.55 -38.99 2.38
N PHE A 209 -8.66 -38.29 2.20
CA PHE A 209 -8.70 -36.82 2.10
C PHE A 209 -8.15 -36.14 3.35
N TYR A 210 -8.65 -36.51 4.54
CA TYR A 210 -8.30 -35.83 5.80
C TYR A 210 -6.96 -36.24 6.41
N PHE A 211 -6.54 -37.50 6.26
CA PHE A 211 -5.31 -37.99 6.88
C PHE A 211 -4.10 -38.01 5.94
N THR A 212 -4.30 -37.96 4.62
CA THR A 212 -3.22 -38.04 3.63
C THR A 212 -3.18 -36.82 2.71
N ASP A 213 -4.24 -36.58 1.93
CA ASP A 213 -4.17 -35.66 0.78
C ASP A 213 -4.09 -34.19 1.22
N MET A 214 -4.99 -33.74 2.10
CA MET A 214 -4.99 -32.35 2.57
C MET A 214 -3.74 -32.00 3.41
N PRO A 215 -3.28 -32.84 4.37
CA PRO A 215 -2.02 -32.60 5.06
C PRO A 215 -0.82 -32.52 4.11
N LEU A 216 -0.78 -33.35 3.06
CA LEU A 216 0.31 -33.32 2.07
C LEU A 216 0.34 -32.01 1.28
N VAL A 217 -0.82 -31.50 0.83
CA VAL A 217 -0.90 -30.21 0.12
C VAL A 217 -0.58 -29.03 1.04
N PHE A 218 -1.05 -29.04 2.29
CA PHE A 218 -0.71 -27.99 3.26
C PHE A 218 0.78 -27.97 3.61
N ASN A 219 1.42 -29.13 3.78
CA ASN A 219 2.87 -29.21 3.99
C ASN A 219 3.66 -28.65 2.79
N ARG A 220 3.20 -28.89 1.55
CA ARG A 220 3.80 -28.31 0.32
C ARG A 220 3.65 -26.79 0.27
N LEU A 221 2.47 -26.27 0.62
CA LEU A 221 2.22 -24.82 0.69
C LEU A 221 3.05 -24.16 1.80
N GLN A 222 3.22 -24.80 2.97
CA GLN A 222 4.08 -24.29 4.03
C GLN A 222 5.56 -24.26 3.62
N ASP A 223 6.10 -25.32 3.03
CA ASP A 223 7.50 -25.34 2.56
C ASP A 223 7.76 -24.26 1.49
N MET A 224 6.83 -24.06 0.56
CA MET A 224 6.86 -22.97 -0.41
C MET A 224 6.82 -21.58 0.26
N ASP A 225 5.97 -21.40 1.26
CA ASP A 225 5.82 -20.14 2.02
C ASP A 225 7.09 -19.82 2.83
N GLU A 226 7.64 -20.82 3.52
CA GLU A 226 8.92 -20.72 4.24
C GLU A 226 10.09 -20.43 3.29
N ARG A 227 10.17 -21.09 2.13
CA ARG A 227 11.20 -20.84 1.11
C ARG A 227 11.13 -19.39 0.61
N ARG A 228 9.93 -18.87 0.35
CA ARG A 228 9.70 -17.45 0.02
C ARG A 228 10.24 -16.53 1.10
N ILE A 229 9.89 -16.73 2.37
CA ILE A 229 10.36 -15.90 3.49
C ILE A 229 11.90 -15.91 3.54
N LYS A 230 12.52 -17.08 3.45
CA LYS A 230 13.99 -17.25 3.50
C LYS A 230 14.68 -16.53 2.33
N LYS A 231 14.14 -16.59 1.10
CA LYS A 231 14.70 -15.89 -0.07
C LYS A 231 14.44 -14.38 -0.04
N LEU A 232 13.32 -13.92 0.51
CA LEU A 232 13.05 -12.49 0.72
C LEU A 232 14.00 -11.88 1.76
N ALA A 233 14.24 -12.58 2.87
CA ALA A 233 15.21 -12.18 3.88
C ALA A 233 16.65 -12.09 3.33
N GLN A 234 17.05 -13.03 2.46
CA GLN A 234 18.31 -12.92 1.71
C GLN A 234 18.35 -11.66 0.82
N GLY A 235 17.22 -11.29 0.21
CA GLY A 235 17.07 -10.05 -0.56
C GLY A 235 17.26 -8.78 0.27
N TYR A 236 16.81 -8.75 1.54
CA TYR A 236 17.06 -7.63 2.46
C TYR A 236 18.53 -7.53 2.87
N ILE A 237 19.18 -8.66 3.17
CA ILE A 237 20.60 -8.70 3.53
C ILE A 237 21.46 -8.21 2.34
N LEU A 238 21.19 -8.73 1.14
CA LEU A 238 21.91 -8.39 -0.09
C LEU A 238 21.80 -6.90 -0.47
N PHE A 239 20.68 -6.25 -0.17
CA PHE A 239 20.51 -4.80 -0.34
C PHE A 239 21.50 -4.00 0.50
N ALA A 240 21.57 -4.28 1.81
CA ALA A 240 22.49 -3.62 2.72
C ALA A 240 23.96 -3.98 2.43
N ASP A 241 24.24 -5.23 2.04
CA ASP A 241 25.58 -5.65 1.66
C ASP A 241 26.05 -5.00 0.35
N THR A 242 25.17 -4.70 -0.61
CA THR A 242 25.56 -4.07 -1.89
C THR A 242 26.15 -2.67 -1.66
N GLU A 243 25.55 -1.84 -0.80
CA GLU A 243 26.12 -0.55 -0.37
C GLU A 243 27.43 -0.76 0.42
N ARG A 244 27.46 -1.73 1.34
CA ARG A 244 28.64 -2.03 2.18
C ARG A 244 29.88 -2.40 1.36
N HIS A 245 29.72 -3.14 0.26
CA HIS A 245 30.84 -3.62 -0.57
C HIS A 245 31.62 -2.49 -1.26
N VAL A 246 31.00 -1.35 -1.59
CA VAL A 246 31.69 -0.22 -2.24
C VAL A 246 32.32 0.79 -1.26
N MET A 247 31.95 0.75 0.03
CA MET A 247 32.49 1.67 1.03
C MET A 247 34.03 1.75 1.07
N PRO A 248 34.80 0.64 0.92
CA PRO A 248 36.27 0.69 0.90
C PRO A 248 36.88 1.37 -0.34
N ILE A 249 36.13 1.51 -1.45
CA ILE A 249 36.57 2.24 -2.65
C ILE A 249 36.13 3.71 -2.56
N ILE A 250 34.91 3.97 -2.09
CA ILE A 250 34.43 5.31 -1.75
C ILE A 250 35.40 6.00 -0.76
N GLY A 251 35.84 5.29 0.28
CA GLY A 251 36.85 5.79 1.23
C GLY A 251 38.15 6.22 0.55
N LYS A 252 38.67 5.43 -0.39
CA LYS A 252 39.89 5.78 -1.15
C LYS A 252 39.71 7.03 -1.99
N CYS A 253 38.56 7.23 -2.62
CA CYS A 253 38.30 8.46 -3.39
C CYS A 253 38.27 9.70 -2.50
N LEU A 254 37.67 9.60 -1.30
CA LEU A 254 37.67 10.69 -0.32
C LEU A 254 39.08 10.97 0.26
N GLU A 255 39.87 9.93 0.52
CA GLU A 255 41.29 10.06 0.86
C GLU A 255 42.10 10.72 -0.27
N GLY A 256 41.84 10.34 -1.51
CA GLY A 256 42.44 10.89 -2.73
C GLY A 256 42.21 12.39 -2.85
N MET A 257 40.94 12.83 -2.81
CA MET A 257 40.58 14.26 -2.82
C MET A 257 41.29 15.04 -1.70
N THR A 258 41.29 14.50 -0.47
CA THR A 258 41.96 15.11 0.69
C THR A 258 43.48 15.26 0.49
N ARG A 259 44.10 14.24 -0.13
CA ARG A 259 45.53 14.23 -0.45
C ARG A 259 45.90 15.20 -1.56
N CYS A 260 44.98 15.48 -2.49
CA CYS A 260 45.18 16.45 -3.56
C CYS A 260 45.14 17.89 -3.03
N CYS A 261 44.18 18.22 -2.14
CA CYS A 261 44.22 19.47 -1.39
C CYS A 261 45.54 19.66 -0.62
N SER A 262 46.06 18.58 -0.01
CA SER A 262 47.36 18.58 0.68
C SER A 262 48.58 18.79 -0.22
N ARG A 263 48.42 18.70 -1.56
CA ARG A 263 49.46 18.97 -2.56
C ARG A 263 49.43 20.39 -3.12
N CYS A 264 48.45 21.22 -2.76
CA CYS A 264 48.35 22.65 -3.11
C CYS A 264 49.39 23.49 -2.33
N CYS A 265 50.67 23.17 -2.47
CA CYS A 265 51.75 23.80 -1.72
C CYS A 265 52.06 25.19 -2.29
N PHE A 266 51.75 26.22 -1.50
CA PHE A 266 51.91 27.65 -1.85
C PHE A 266 53.33 27.97 -2.37
N ASP A 267 54.34 27.36 -1.76
CA ASP A 267 55.78 27.47 -2.11
C ASP A 267 56.08 27.06 -3.56
N VAL A 268 55.43 26.00 -4.05
CA VAL A 268 55.67 25.44 -5.40
C VAL A 268 55.01 26.32 -6.46
N ALA A 269 53.77 26.75 -6.23
CA ALA A 269 53.07 27.66 -7.13
C ALA A 269 53.84 28.99 -7.29
N LEU A 270 54.34 29.55 -6.19
CA LEU A 270 55.12 30.80 -6.20
C LEU A 270 56.46 30.64 -6.95
N ARG A 271 57.19 29.54 -6.71
CA ARG A 271 58.44 29.23 -7.43
C ARG A 271 58.23 29.10 -8.94
N CYS A 272 57.19 28.38 -9.37
CA CYS A 272 56.87 28.28 -10.80
C CYS A 272 56.56 29.66 -11.41
N LEU A 273 55.79 30.51 -10.72
CA LEU A 273 55.47 31.85 -11.19
C LEU A 273 56.74 32.72 -11.34
N MET A 274 57.65 32.70 -10.37
CA MET A 274 58.90 33.47 -10.44
C MET A 274 59.86 32.98 -11.54
N VAL A 275 59.89 31.66 -11.80
CA VAL A 275 60.66 31.09 -12.93
C VAL A 275 60.05 31.51 -14.27
N SER A 276 58.72 31.46 -14.42
CA SER A 276 58.04 31.91 -15.64
C SER A 276 58.21 33.41 -15.92
N LEU A 277 58.42 34.24 -14.88
CA LEU A 277 58.66 35.68 -14.99
C LEU A 277 60.15 36.06 -15.14
N SER A 278 61.06 35.09 -15.27
CA SER A 278 62.50 35.31 -15.53
C SER A 278 63.25 36.19 -14.52
N PHE A 279 62.83 36.20 -13.24
CA PHE A 279 63.53 36.95 -12.20
C PHE A 279 64.87 36.30 -11.81
N PRO A 280 65.96 37.08 -11.60
CA PRO A 280 67.26 36.54 -11.24
C PRO A 280 67.30 35.98 -9.81
N MET A 281 68.07 34.90 -9.63
CA MET A 281 68.21 34.14 -8.37
C MET A 281 68.63 34.99 -7.15
N SER A 282 69.21 36.16 -7.36
CA SER A 282 69.57 37.10 -6.27
C SER A 282 68.35 37.61 -5.48
N PHE A 283 67.16 37.68 -6.08
CA PHE A 283 65.94 38.08 -5.36
C PHE A 283 65.43 37.00 -4.39
N VAL A 284 65.74 35.72 -4.65
CA VAL A 284 65.32 34.57 -3.83
C VAL A 284 65.95 34.63 -2.43
N PHE A 285 67.17 35.17 -2.32
CA PHE A 285 67.88 35.25 -1.04
C PHE A 285 67.25 36.22 -0.04
N PHE A 286 66.64 37.32 -0.51
CA PHE A 286 66.13 38.37 0.38
C PHE A 286 64.87 37.95 1.13
N VAL A 287 64.01 37.13 0.52
CA VAL A 287 62.78 36.62 1.15
C VAL A 287 63.09 35.51 2.16
N CYS A 288 64.06 34.65 1.88
CA CYS A 288 64.38 33.50 2.72
C CYS A 288 65.22 33.82 3.97
N PHE A 289 65.83 35.01 4.07
CA PHE A 289 66.83 35.30 5.12
C PHE A 289 66.27 35.99 6.39
N TYR A 290 64.94 36.06 6.56
CA TYR A 290 64.31 36.60 7.78
C TYR A 290 63.43 35.59 8.59
N PRO A 291 63.90 34.37 8.89
CA PRO A 291 63.13 33.36 9.65
C PRO A 291 63.13 33.61 11.17
N SER A 292 62.73 34.81 11.61
CA SER A 292 62.95 35.29 13.00
C SER A 292 61.71 35.83 13.72
N LEU A 293 60.56 35.15 13.59
CA LEU A 293 59.49 35.20 14.61
C LEU A 293 58.91 33.80 14.84
N SER A 294 59.17 33.25 16.02
CA SER A 294 58.59 31.98 16.48
C SER A 294 57.18 32.21 17.01
N PHE A 295 56.19 31.50 16.46
CA PHE A 295 54.81 31.46 16.95
C PHE A 295 54.41 30.04 17.36
N PRO A 296 53.46 29.88 18.31
CA PRO A 296 53.16 28.58 18.92
C PRO A 296 52.40 27.63 17.97
N PRO A 297 52.50 26.31 18.18
CA PRO A 297 51.94 25.29 17.28
C PRO A 297 50.43 25.09 17.47
N SER A 298 49.63 26.15 17.30
CA SER A 298 48.17 26.11 17.49
C SER A 298 47.42 27.19 16.70
N LEU A 299 47.58 27.24 15.38
CA LEU A 299 46.72 27.97 14.43
C LEU A 299 46.88 27.35 13.03
N SER A 300 45.82 27.34 12.21
CA SER A 300 45.84 26.77 10.86
C SER A 300 46.44 27.73 9.82
N CYS A 301 46.86 27.20 8.67
CA CYS A 301 47.63 27.90 7.64
C CYS A 301 46.82 28.92 6.79
N CYS A 302 45.77 29.53 7.35
CA CYS A 302 44.71 30.20 6.59
C CYS A 302 44.38 31.63 7.06
N SER A 303 45.35 32.39 7.63
CA SER A 303 45.12 33.76 8.13
C SER A 303 46.31 34.72 8.02
N VAL A 304 46.87 34.98 6.82
CA VAL A 304 47.71 36.18 6.57
C VAL A 304 47.51 36.74 5.15
N PRO A 305 47.12 38.03 4.96
CA PRO A 305 47.05 38.65 3.64
C PRO A 305 48.42 39.17 3.16
N VAL A 306 48.89 38.72 2.00
CA VAL A 306 50.15 39.20 1.35
C VAL A 306 49.91 40.47 0.51
N SER A 307 48.71 41.04 0.55
CA SER A 307 48.26 42.15 -0.32
C SER A 307 49.02 43.48 -0.14
N LEU A 308 49.69 43.70 1.00
CA LEU A 308 50.33 44.98 1.32
C LEU A 308 51.66 45.24 0.58
N TRP A 309 52.37 44.20 0.13
CA TRP A 309 53.73 44.36 -0.43
C TRP A 309 53.75 44.65 -1.94
N VAL A 310 52.79 44.14 -2.70
CA VAL A 310 52.74 44.35 -4.17
C VAL A 310 52.35 45.79 -4.52
N CYS A 311 51.43 46.38 -3.77
CA CYS A 311 50.96 47.76 -4.00
C CYS A 311 52.06 48.83 -3.82
N ALA A 312 53.08 48.57 -3.00
CA ALA A 312 54.14 49.53 -2.71
C ALA A 312 55.08 49.79 -3.91
N TRP A 313 55.32 48.79 -4.76
CA TRP A 313 56.20 48.96 -5.93
C TRP A 313 55.50 49.76 -7.04
N CYS A 314 54.26 49.39 -7.38
CA CYS A 314 53.52 49.99 -8.50
C CYS A 314 53.24 51.50 -8.36
N LEU A 315 53.31 52.04 -7.14
CA LEU A 315 53.15 53.48 -6.88
C LEU A 315 54.44 54.30 -7.01
N SER A 316 55.61 53.67 -7.22
CA SER A 316 56.92 54.35 -7.26
C SER A 316 57.50 54.57 -8.67
N GLN A 317 56.70 54.37 -9.73
CA GLN A 317 57.13 54.52 -11.13
C GLN A 317 56.15 55.39 -11.93
N LEU A 318 56.26 56.71 -11.75
CA LEU A 318 55.60 57.75 -12.56
C LEU A 318 56.54 58.28 -13.66
N PRO A 319 55.98 58.85 -14.74
CA PRO A 319 56.37 60.22 -15.09
C PRO A 319 55.17 61.14 -15.39
N SER A 320 55.39 62.46 -15.31
CA SER A 320 54.32 63.47 -15.15
C SER A 320 54.39 64.62 -16.17
N SER A 321 53.36 64.77 -17.02
CA SER A 321 53.08 65.95 -17.89
C SER A 321 51.83 65.71 -18.76
N SER A 322 51.03 66.68 -19.24
CA SER A 322 50.83 68.09 -18.86
C SER A 322 49.64 68.73 -19.64
N LEU A 323 48.70 69.36 -18.92
CA LEU A 323 47.73 70.39 -19.36
C LEU A 323 46.69 70.15 -20.50
N SER A 324 45.57 70.87 -20.36
CA SER A 324 44.28 70.95 -21.09
C SER A 324 44.32 71.98 -22.27
N PRO A 325 43.24 72.34 -23.06
CA PRO A 325 41.79 72.36 -22.72
C PRO A 325 40.75 72.18 -23.89
N PHE A 326 39.49 72.62 -23.65
CA PHE A 326 38.26 72.66 -24.49
C PHE A 326 37.47 71.34 -24.61
N SER A 327 36.12 71.30 -24.59
CA SER A 327 35.06 72.33 -24.55
C SER A 327 33.87 71.94 -23.61
N THR A 328 32.80 72.75 -23.55
CA THR A 328 31.81 72.81 -22.43
C THR A 328 30.40 72.17 -22.72
N PRO A 329 29.22 72.61 -22.18
CA PRO A 329 28.25 71.77 -21.40
C PRO A 329 26.87 71.61 -22.13
N PRO A 330 25.67 71.28 -21.52
CA PRO A 330 25.26 71.08 -20.11
C PRO A 330 24.22 69.93 -19.82
N THR A 331 23.65 69.93 -18.60
CA THR A 331 22.37 69.29 -18.17
C THR A 331 21.14 70.17 -18.54
N PRO A 332 19.84 69.80 -18.33
CA PRO A 332 19.18 68.57 -17.83
C PRO A 332 18.03 68.04 -18.75
N SER A 333 17.05 67.29 -18.21
CA SER A 333 15.78 66.76 -18.80
C SER A 333 14.82 67.87 -19.34
N PRO A 334 13.70 67.61 -20.10
CA PRO A 334 12.64 66.60 -19.81
C PRO A 334 11.73 66.07 -20.98
N ALA A 335 10.68 65.31 -20.60
CA ALA A 335 9.29 65.26 -21.12
C ALA A 335 8.91 64.80 -22.55
N ASN A 336 7.83 64.00 -22.62
CA ASN A 336 6.76 64.13 -23.63
C ASN A 336 5.41 63.61 -23.07
N GLY A 337 4.27 64.08 -23.62
CA GLY A 337 2.95 64.05 -22.98
C GLY A 337 1.75 63.51 -23.79
N PRO A 338 0.49 63.72 -23.32
CA PRO A 338 -0.66 62.81 -23.55
C PRO A 338 -1.70 63.38 -24.57
N PRO A 339 -2.94 62.83 -24.77
CA PRO A 339 -4.06 62.87 -23.78
C PRO A 339 -5.05 61.65 -23.78
N SER A 340 -6.07 61.71 -22.91
CA SER A 340 -7.31 60.87 -22.87
C SER A 340 -8.49 61.65 -23.55
N PRO A 341 -9.83 61.45 -23.33
CA PRO A 341 -10.66 60.44 -22.62
C PRO A 341 -11.61 59.64 -23.61
N GLN A 342 -12.87 59.14 -23.43
CA GLN A 342 -14.08 59.41 -22.59
C GLN A 342 -15.06 58.21 -22.40
N PHE A 343 -15.98 58.40 -21.44
CA PHE A 343 -17.29 57.80 -21.07
C PHE A 343 -18.11 56.84 -21.99
N GLY A 344 -18.92 55.99 -21.33
CA GLY A 344 -20.11 55.27 -21.84
C GLY A 344 -20.98 54.68 -20.69
N ARG A 345 -22.27 54.37 -20.91
CA ARG A 345 -23.24 53.91 -19.86
C ARG A 345 -24.06 52.66 -20.24
N ASP A 346 -24.54 51.99 -19.20
CA ASP A 346 -25.67 51.04 -19.07
C ASP A 346 -27.00 51.41 -19.79
N PRO A 347 -28.06 50.55 -19.77
CA PRO A 347 -28.13 49.07 -19.77
C PRO A 347 -29.19 48.55 -20.78
N LEU A 348 -29.54 47.25 -20.76
CA LEU A 348 -30.86 46.77 -21.22
C LEU A 348 -31.33 45.48 -20.51
N THR A 349 -32.65 45.31 -20.42
CA THR A 349 -33.33 44.32 -19.56
C THR A 349 -33.96 43.18 -20.36
N LYS A 350 -34.24 42.05 -19.69
CA LYS A 350 -35.62 41.53 -19.57
C LYS A 350 -35.79 40.42 -18.52
N THR A 351 -36.93 40.49 -17.84
CA THR A 351 -37.47 39.52 -16.88
C THR A 351 -38.26 38.40 -17.55
N HIS A 352 -38.38 37.25 -16.90
CA HIS A 352 -39.66 36.55 -16.84
C HIS A 352 -39.87 35.91 -15.46
N SER A 353 -41.13 35.80 -15.02
CA SER A 353 -41.55 35.32 -13.70
C SER A 353 -42.93 34.68 -13.78
N THR A 354 -43.09 33.51 -13.16
CA THR A 354 -44.33 32.85 -12.67
C THR A 354 -43.87 31.52 -12.03
N SER A 355 -44.21 31.09 -10.80
CA SER A 355 -45.51 31.02 -10.09
C SER A 355 -46.51 30.06 -10.77
N LEU A 356 -47.24 29.18 -10.09
CA LEU A 356 -47.34 28.87 -8.66
C LEU A 356 -48.07 27.51 -8.46
N LEU A 357 -48.26 27.13 -7.19
CA LEU A 357 -49.24 26.18 -6.63
C LEU A 357 -48.83 24.72 -6.34
N PHE A 358 -49.29 24.29 -5.16
CA PHE A 358 -49.28 22.94 -4.60
C PHE A 358 -50.27 22.02 -5.32
N LEU A 359 -50.06 20.71 -5.19
CA LEU A 359 -51.12 19.80 -4.73
C LEU A 359 -50.53 18.48 -4.21
N CYS A 360 -50.91 18.08 -3.00
CA CYS A 360 -50.74 16.73 -2.49
C CYS A 360 -52.13 16.16 -2.19
N PRO A 361 -52.47 14.98 -2.72
CA PRO A 361 -53.45 14.10 -2.09
C PRO A 361 -52.81 12.79 -1.64
N THR A 362 -53.26 12.31 -0.48
CA THR A 362 -52.94 10.99 0.08
C THR A 362 -53.37 9.83 -0.83
N SER A 363 -52.56 8.77 -0.87
CA SER A 363 -52.96 7.44 -1.31
C SER A 363 -52.64 6.43 -0.23
N HIS A 364 -53.58 5.55 0.13
CA HIS A 364 -53.32 4.45 1.05
C HIS A 364 -52.55 3.34 0.33
N ALA A 365 -51.26 3.19 0.64
CA ALA A 365 -50.56 1.94 0.42
C ALA A 365 -51.12 0.85 1.37
N PRO A 366 -51.12 -0.43 0.97
CA PRO A 366 -51.39 -1.53 1.90
C PRO A 366 -50.29 -1.61 2.98
N VAL A 367 -50.54 -2.37 4.05
CA VAL A 367 -49.50 -2.67 5.04
C VAL A 367 -48.49 -3.64 4.44
N ASP A 368 -47.48 -3.11 3.77
CA ASP A 368 -46.37 -3.89 3.24
C ASP A 368 -45.61 -4.59 4.37
N THR A 369 -45.39 -5.89 4.23
CA THR A 369 -44.64 -6.69 5.20
C THR A 369 -43.14 -6.57 4.96
N GLU A 370 -42.63 -5.33 5.05
CA GLU A 370 -41.25 -4.91 4.75
C GLU A 370 -40.17 -5.82 5.38
N GLY A 371 -40.43 -6.32 6.59
CA GLY A 371 -39.52 -7.24 7.30
C GLY A 371 -39.48 -8.69 6.77
N PHE A 372 -40.12 -8.99 5.63
CA PHE A 372 -40.16 -10.30 4.96
C PHE A 372 -40.62 -11.47 5.86
N THR A 373 -41.46 -11.21 6.86
CA THR A 373 -41.91 -12.19 7.87
C THR A 373 -42.75 -13.35 7.31
N HIS A 374 -43.25 -13.22 6.07
CA HIS A 374 -43.98 -14.26 5.36
C HIS A 374 -43.08 -15.30 4.67
N LEU A 375 -41.76 -15.11 4.64
CA LEU A 375 -40.80 -16.03 4.00
C LEU A 375 -40.17 -17.01 5.00
N PRO A 376 -39.83 -18.25 4.57
CA PRO A 376 -39.02 -19.17 5.38
C PRO A 376 -37.69 -18.54 5.84
N PRO A 377 -37.16 -18.84 7.04
CA PRO A 377 -36.01 -18.13 7.62
C PRO A 377 -34.78 -18.00 6.70
N GLU A 378 -34.44 -19.06 5.95
CA GLU A 378 -33.36 -19.05 4.95
C GLU A 378 -33.56 -18.00 3.85
N GLN A 379 -34.81 -17.91 3.35
CA GLN A 379 -35.19 -16.98 2.29
C GLN A 379 -35.37 -15.57 2.83
N ARG A 380 -35.90 -15.43 4.06
CA ARG A 380 -36.00 -14.16 4.78
C ARG A 380 -34.62 -13.53 4.99
N ARG A 381 -33.66 -14.29 5.54
CA ARG A 381 -32.26 -13.84 5.70
C ARG A 381 -31.64 -13.44 4.36
N LYS A 382 -31.78 -14.26 3.30
CA LYS A 382 -31.23 -13.92 1.98
C LYS A 382 -31.85 -12.66 1.35
N ARG A 383 -33.15 -12.39 1.56
CA ARG A 383 -33.81 -11.16 1.07
C ARG A 383 -33.43 -9.92 1.87
N LEU A 384 -33.26 -10.05 3.19
CA LEU A 384 -32.78 -8.99 4.06
C LEU A 384 -31.32 -8.63 3.74
N GLN A 385 -30.44 -9.63 3.57
CA GLN A 385 -29.04 -9.38 3.17
C GLN A 385 -28.95 -8.64 1.84
N GLN A 386 -29.64 -9.10 0.80
CA GLN A 386 -29.68 -8.39 -0.49
C GLN A 386 -30.11 -6.92 -0.33
N LYS A 387 -31.06 -6.63 0.57
CA LYS A 387 -31.49 -5.26 0.85
C LYS A 387 -30.42 -4.42 1.55
N ILE A 388 -29.66 -5.00 2.48
CA ILE A 388 -28.51 -4.35 3.12
C ILE A 388 -27.42 -4.09 2.07
N ASP A 389 -27.13 -5.06 1.21
CA ASP A 389 -26.12 -4.93 0.14
C ASP A 389 -26.51 -3.82 -0.86
N ASP A 390 -27.79 -3.78 -1.29
CA ASP A 390 -28.35 -2.76 -2.18
C ASP A 390 -28.25 -1.35 -1.56
N ILE A 391 -28.62 -1.20 -0.27
CA ILE A 391 -28.61 0.10 0.44
C ILE A 391 -27.19 0.56 0.71
N SER A 392 -26.28 -0.34 1.10
CA SER A 392 -24.86 -0.04 1.32
C SER A 392 -24.20 0.51 0.05
N LYS A 393 -24.56 -0.07 -1.11
CA LYS A 393 -24.09 0.39 -2.41
C LYS A 393 -24.61 1.79 -2.79
N GLU A 394 -25.83 2.13 -2.41
CA GLU A 394 -26.37 3.48 -2.64
C GLU A 394 -25.79 4.51 -1.66
N LEU A 395 -25.56 4.12 -0.41
CA LEU A 395 -24.90 4.94 0.60
C LEU A 395 -23.47 5.30 0.19
N GLN A 396 -22.72 4.34 -0.38
CA GLN A 396 -21.37 4.62 -0.90
C GLN A 396 -21.40 5.69 -2.00
N LYS A 397 -22.34 5.65 -2.95
CA LYS A 397 -22.44 6.69 -4.00
C LYS A 397 -22.70 8.08 -3.43
N GLU A 398 -23.54 8.20 -2.41
CA GLU A 398 -23.82 9.49 -1.76
C GLU A 398 -22.61 9.97 -0.95
N MET A 399 -21.80 9.06 -0.40
CA MET A 399 -20.51 9.41 0.20
C MET A 399 -19.51 9.90 -0.86
N ASP A 400 -19.35 9.18 -1.97
CA ASP A 400 -18.50 9.57 -3.11
C ASP A 400 -18.93 10.94 -3.68
N GLN A 401 -20.24 11.17 -3.80
CA GLN A 401 -20.83 12.45 -4.22
C GLN A 401 -20.59 13.56 -3.19
N SER A 402 -20.66 13.26 -1.88
CA SER A 402 -20.35 14.21 -0.82
C SER A 402 -18.89 14.66 -0.85
N GLU A 403 -17.97 13.73 -1.11
CA GLU A 403 -16.53 14.03 -1.25
C GLU A 403 -16.27 14.91 -2.49
N ALA A 404 -16.88 14.57 -3.63
CA ALA A 404 -16.78 15.36 -4.86
C ALA A 404 -17.33 16.78 -4.69
N LEU A 405 -18.45 16.95 -3.99
CA LEU A 405 -19.02 18.26 -3.67
C LEU A 405 -18.13 19.07 -2.70
N GLY A 406 -17.48 18.42 -1.74
CA GLY A 406 -16.46 19.03 -0.89
C GLY A 406 -15.29 19.58 -1.72
N LYS A 407 -14.70 18.73 -2.58
CA LYS A 407 -13.61 19.12 -3.48
C LYS A 407 -14.00 20.26 -4.43
N MET A 408 -15.24 20.28 -4.94
CA MET A 408 -15.75 21.41 -5.75
C MET A 408 -15.91 22.70 -4.95
N LYS A 409 -16.43 22.63 -3.71
CA LYS A 409 -16.53 23.79 -2.80
C LYS A 409 -15.16 24.40 -2.53
N ASP A 410 -14.16 23.58 -2.23
CA ASP A 410 -12.80 24.05 -1.92
C ASP A 410 -12.12 24.69 -3.14
N VAL A 411 -12.42 24.22 -4.36
CA VAL A 411 -11.97 24.87 -5.61
C VAL A 411 -12.62 26.25 -5.78
N TYR A 412 -13.92 26.40 -5.46
CA TYR A 412 -14.61 27.69 -5.52
C TYR A 412 -14.12 28.66 -4.41
N GLU A 413 -13.83 28.17 -3.21
CA GLU A 413 -13.29 28.99 -2.12
C GLU A 413 -11.87 29.49 -2.42
N LYS A 414 -11.03 28.65 -3.03
CA LYS A 414 -9.66 29.01 -3.46
C LYS A 414 -9.63 29.87 -4.73
N ASN A 415 -10.64 29.75 -5.61
CA ASN A 415 -10.70 30.48 -6.89
C ASN A 415 -12.10 31.10 -7.13
N PRO A 416 -12.39 32.32 -6.61
CA PRO A 416 -13.69 32.98 -6.77
C PRO A 416 -14.15 33.26 -8.22
N GLN A 417 -13.27 33.10 -9.20
CA GLN A 417 -13.60 33.19 -10.64
C GLN A 417 -14.23 31.89 -11.21
N MET A 418 -14.12 30.76 -10.49
CA MET A 418 -14.58 29.45 -10.94
C MET A 418 -16.03 29.13 -10.53
N GLY A 419 -16.54 29.80 -9.48
CA GLY A 419 -17.90 29.64 -8.97
C GLY A 419 -18.06 30.24 -7.58
N ASP A 420 -19.31 30.30 -7.10
CA ASP A 420 -19.67 30.72 -5.74
C ASP A 420 -19.82 29.48 -4.84
N PRO A 421 -19.03 29.32 -3.76
CA PRO A 421 -19.17 28.21 -2.81
C PRO A 421 -20.60 28.06 -2.24
N ALA A 422 -21.32 29.17 -2.04
CA ALA A 422 -22.67 29.14 -1.50
C ALA A 422 -23.68 28.48 -2.46
N SER A 423 -23.39 28.42 -3.77
CA SER A 423 -24.24 27.76 -4.76
C SER A 423 -24.30 26.23 -4.59
N LEU A 424 -23.28 25.62 -3.97
CA LEU A 424 -23.22 24.17 -3.72
C LEU A 424 -23.91 23.76 -2.40
N ALA A 425 -24.12 24.70 -1.47
CA ALA A 425 -24.67 24.43 -0.15
C ALA A 425 -26.04 23.68 -0.16
N PRO A 426 -27.00 23.95 -1.07
CA PRO A 426 -28.23 23.17 -1.15
C PRO A 426 -27.99 21.71 -1.52
N GLN A 427 -27.06 21.44 -2.44
CA GLN A 427 -26.77 20.08 -2.90
C GLN A 427 -25.97 19.27 -1.86
N ILE A 428 -25.02 19.93 -1.17
CA ILE A 428 -24.33 19.35 -0.01
C ILE A 428 -25.33 18.98 1.09
N THR A 429 -26.28 19.87 1.40
CA THR A 429 -27.34 19.62 2.38
C THR A 429 -28.23 18.45 1.97
N GLN A 430 -28.58 18.34 0.68
CA GLN A 430 -29.40 17.26 0.15
C GLN A 430 -28.70 15.90 0.20
N THR A 431 -27.42 15.81 -0.21
CA THR A 431 -26.64 14.57 -0.10
C THR A 431 -26.41 14.16 1.36
N ALA A 432 -26.18 15.11 2.27
CA ALA A 432 -26.12 14.82 3.71
C ALA A 432 -27.44 14.20 4.25
N GLN A 433 -28.60 14.73 3.82
CA GLN A 433 -29.90 14.16 4.18
C GLN A 433 -30.15 12.78 3.54
N ASN A 434 -29.68 12.55 2.32
CA ASN A 434 -29.76 11.25 1.66
C ASN A 434 -28.90 10.19 2.36
N MET A 435 -27.66 10.52 2.74
CA MET A 435 -26.78 9.63 3.51
C MET A 435 -27.44 9.22 4.84
N GLU A 436 -28.01 10.18 5.58
CA GLU A 436 -28.62 9.89 6.88
C GLU A 436 -29.89 9.04 6.77
N ARG A 437 -30.72 9.29 5.74
CA ARG A 437 -31.86 8.41 5.42
C ARG A 437 -31.39 6.98 5.10
N LEU A 438 -30.35 6.83 4.28
CA LEU A 438 -29.83 5.51 3.89
C LEU A 438 -29.20 4.77 5.08
N ARG A 439 -28.53 5.45 6.00
CA ARG A 439 -28.04 4.88 7.28
C ARG A 439 -29.20 4.38 8.16
N GLY A 440 -30.27 5.17 8.28
CA GLY A 440 -31.48 4.77 9.02
C GLY A 440 -32.18 3.55 8.40
N GLU A 441 -32.27 3.50 7.07
CA GLU A 441 -32.80 2.34 6.35
C GLU A 441 -31.90 1.10 6.49
N LEU A 442 -30.57 1.26 6.43
CA LEU A 442 -29.60 0.18 6.62
C LEU A 442 -29.74 -0.45 8.01
N SER A 443 -29.70 0.36 9.07
CA SER A 443 -29.85 -0.09 10.46
C SER A 443 -31.20 -0.80 10.72
N LYS A 444 -32.28 -0.31 10.10
CA LYS A 444 -33.61 -0.96 10.13
C LYS A 444 -33.57 -2.38 9.53
N TYR A 445 -32.88 -2.58 8.40
CA TYR A 445 -32.75 -3.92 7.79
C TYR A 445 -31.78 -4.84 8.54
N GLU A 446 -30.69 -4.32 9.11
CA GLU A 446 -29.78 -5.07 10.00
C GLU A 446 -30.52 -5.60 11.24
N SER A 447 -31.33 -4.77 11.89
CA SER A 447 -32.15 -5.18 13.05
C SER A 447 -33.09 -6.34 12.70
N TRP A 448 -33.76 -6.29 11.55
CA TRP A 448 -34.61 -7.39 11.07
C TRP A 448 -33.83 -8.64 10.67
N LEU A 449 -32.58 -8.52 10.23
CA LEU A 449 -31.70 -9.67 9.96
C LEU A 449 -31.31 -10.37 11.28
N ALA A 450 -30.99 -9.60 12.32
CA ALA A 450 -30.70 -10.12 13.65
C ALA A 450 -31.93 -10.81 14.30
N GLU A 451 -33.11 -10.17 14.22
CA GLU A 451 -34.38 -10.77 14.68
C GLU A 451 -34.72 -12.09 13.97
N ALA A 452 -34.30 -12.26 12.71
CA ALA A 452 -34.52 -13.50 11.97
C ALA A 452 -33.62 -14.67 12.43
N GLY A 453 -32.70 -14.45 13.39
CA GLY A 453 -31.68 -15.42 13.81
C GLY A 453 -31.84 -16.06 15.21
N GLY A 454 -32.86 -15.71 16.01
CA GLY A 454 -32.83 -15.99 17.46
C GLY A 454 -33.95 -16.86 18.05
N ARG A 455 -33.69 -18.17 18.27
CA ARG A 455 -34.11 -18.95 19.46
C ARG A 455 -33.31 -20.27 19.57
N GLY A 456 -32.13 -20.22 20.19
CA GLY A 456 -31.34 -21.41 20.52
C GLY A 456 -29.96 -21.04 21.05
N ASP A 457 -29.78 -21.16 22.37
CA ASP A 457 -28.58 -20.93 23.18
C ASP A 457 -27.83 -19.58 23.05
N SER A 458 -27.23 -19.17 24.17
CA SER A 458 -26.40 -17.97 24.26
C SER A 458 -25.04 -18.33 24.83
N ILE A 459 -24.00 -18.23 23.99
CA ILE A 459 -22.61 -18.01 24.43
C ILE A 459 -21.83 -17.32 23.30
N ARG A 460 -20.94 -16.42 23.72
CA ARG A 460 -19.93 -15.64 22.97
C ARG A 460 -19.35 -16.44 21.78
N TYR A 461 -19.11 -15.86 20.60
CA TYR A 461 -18.43 -14.59 20.34
C TYR A 461 -18.96 -13.86 19.09
N SER A 462 -18.71 -12.54 19.02
CA SER A 462 -18.77 -11.80 17.76
C SER A 462 -17.37 -11.78 17.13
N THR A 463 -17.27 -12.07 15.83
CA THR A 463 -16.06 -11.92 15.03
C THR A 463 -16.41 -11.15 13.76
N HIS A 464 -15.61 -10.15 13.41
CA HIS A 464 -15.85 -9.30 12.24
C HIS A 464 -15.96 -10.10 10.94
N SER A 465 -16.85 -9.66 10.04
CA SER A 465 -16.88 -10.11 8.65
C SER A 465 -16.97 -8.90 7.71
N LEU A 466 -15.83 -8.53 7.12
CA LEU A 466 -15.82 -7.73 5.89
C LEU A 466 -15.65 -8.71 4.72
N ASN A 467 -16.72 -8.91 3.96
CA ASN A 467 -16.78 -9.78 2.78
C ASN A 467 -16.67 -8.86 1.53
N ASN A 468 -15.66 -8.94 0.65
CA ASN A 468 -15.16 -10.04 -0.20
C ASN A 468 -16.03 -10.36 -1.45
N ASN A 469 -15.63 -9.75 -2.59
CA ASN A 469 -15.59 -10.28 -3.98
C ASN A 469 -16.82 -10.87 -4.72
N GLY A 470 -16.89 -10.58 -6.05
CA GLY A 470 -17.59 -11.38 -7.09
C GLY A 470 -18.11 -10.53 -8.28
N ALA A 471 -17.83 -10.73 -9.59
CA ALA A 471 -17.81 -11.90 -10.50
C ALA A 471 -19.13 -12.07 -11.32
N HIS A 472 -19.19 -12.43 -12.62
CA HIS A 472 -18.14 -12.67 -13.65
C HIS A 472 -18.74 -12.77 -15.10
N ASN A 473 -18.17 -12.03 -16.09
CA ASN A 473 -17.99 -12.44 -17.53
C ASN A 473 -19.25 -12.80 -18.38
N PRO A 474 -19.18 -13.32 -19.65
CA PRO A 474 -18.11 -13.33 -20.70
C PRO A 474 -18.56 -12.97 -22.16
N SER A 475 -17.62 -12.75 -23.11
CA SER A 475 -17.56 -13.29 -24.51
C SER A 475 -16.55 -12.57 -25.44
N SER A 476 -16.12 -13.19 -26.55
CA SER A 476 -15.09 -12.73 -27.54
C SER A 476 -15.56 -12.99 -29.00
N PRO A 477 -14.77 -12.82 -30.11
CA PRO A 477 -13.46 -12.17 -30.35
C PRO A 477 -13.37 -11.27 -31.65
N GLY A 478 -12.24 -10.54 -31.91
CA GLY A 478 -11.86 -10.14 -33.29
C GLY A 478 -10.92 -8.93 -33.57
N THR A 479 -9.82 -9.19 -34.31
CA THR A 479 -9.11 -8.39 -35.36
C THR A 479 -8.43 -6.99 -35.15
N ILE A 480 -7.07 -7.00 -35.17
CA ILE A 480 -6.10 -6.27 -36.07
C ILE A 480 -5.92 -4.72 -36.02
N SER A 481 -4.63 -4.29 -36.03
CA SER A 481 -4.03 -2.95 -36.37
C SER A 481 -4.26 -1.78 -35.38
N ASP A 482 -3.38 -0.77 -35.24
CA ASP A 482 -2.07 -0.46 -35.88
C ASP A 482 -1.10 0.24 -34.89
N ASP A 483 0.16 0.45 -35.28
CA ASP A 483 1.20 1.16 -34.49
C ASP A 483 1.02 2.69 -34.40
N THR A 484 1.49 3.32 -33.31
CA THR A 484 2.11 4.68 -33.30
C THR A 484 2.94 4.88 -32.02
N ASP A 485 4.21 5.29 -32.18
CA ASP A 485 5.11 5.72 -31.11
C ASP A 485 5.04 7.25 -30.90
N SER A 486 5.10 7.69 -29.64
CA SER A 486 5.56 9.04 -29.27
C SER A 486 5.88 9.12 -27.78
N SER A 487 7.13 8.84 -27.42
CA SER A 487 7.69 9.26 -26.14
C SER A 487 8.06 10.76 -26.16
N GLN A 488 7.38 11.57 -25.35
CA GLN A 488 7.84 12.90 -24.96
C GLN A 488 7.73 13.09 -23.45
N ALA A 489 8.79 13.60 -22.84
CA ALA A 489 8.87 13.82 -21.40
C ALA A 489 8.28 15.19 -21.02
N ILE A 490 7.51 15.20 -19.92
CA ILE A 490 7.24 16.41 -19.14
C ILE A 490 7.85 16.17 -17.75
N TYR A 491 8.52 17.20 -17.21
CA TYR A 491 9.39 17.11 -16.04
C TYR A 491 8.98 18.15 -14.99
N THR A 492 7.89 17.85 -14.27
CA THR A 492 7.33 18.59 -13.12
C THR A 492 6.36 17.62 -12.42
N GLU A 493 6.29 17.50 -11.11
CA GLU A 493 7.04 18.18 -10.03
C GLU A 493 7.17 17.22 -8.82
N PHE A 494 7.75 17.67 -7.71
CA PHE A 494 7.83 16.89 -6.47
C PHE A 494 6.42 16.62 -5.91
N ASP A 495 6.15 15.37 -5.54
CA ASP A 495 5.03 14.99 -4.68
C ASP A 495 5.64 14.58 -3.33
N ASP A 496 5.69 15.53 -2.40
CA ASP A 496 6.42 15.45 -1.11
C ASP A 496 5.43 15.47 0.07
N ASP A 497 4.15 15.16 -0.18
CA ASP A 497 3.09 15.01 0.82
C ASP A 497 3.27 13.67 1.59
N PHE A 498 4.37 13.59 2.33
CA PHE A 498 4.55 12.60 3.38
C PHE A 498 3.58 12.93 4.52
N GLU A 499 2.44 12.22 4.56
CA GLU A 499 1.32 12.49 5.48
C GLU A 499 1.80 12.68 6.93
N GLU A 500 1.75 13.93 7.43
CA GLU A 500 1.99 14.24 8.83
C GLU A 500 0.77 13.75 9.63
N GLU A 501 0.85 12.51 10.14
CA GLU A 501 -0.24 11.80 10.80
C GLU A 501 -0.89 12.66 11.90
N GLU A 502 -2.10 13.16 11.64
CA GLU A 502 -2.77 14.13 12.51
C GLU A 502 -3.08 13.48 13.87
N LEU A 503 -2.23 13.80 14.87
CA LEU A 503 -2.22 13.17 16.19
C LEU A 503 -3.57 13.33 16.92
N ALA A 504 -4.45 12.33 16.73
CA ALA A 504 -5.84 12.32 17.18
C ALA A 504 -6.04 12.95 18.56
N ALA A 505 -7.00 13.88 18.66
CA ALA A 505 -7.21 14.67 19.87
C ALA A 505 -7.64 13.81 21.07
N PRO A 506 -7.10 14.04 22.29
CA PRO A 506 -7.47 13.26 23.46
C PRO A 506 -8.96 13.34 23.82
N ILE A 507 -9.61 12.18 23.87
CA ILE A 507 -11.03 12.02 24.24
C ILE A 507 -11.27 12.01 25.76
N GLY A 508 -10.20 11.96 26.57
CA GLY A 508 -10.29 11.97 28.03
C GLY A 508 -8.95 11.89 28.73
N GLN A 509 -8.99 11.58 30.03
CA GLN A 509 -7.82 11.24 30.85
C GLN A 509 -8.06 9.93 31.59
N CYS A 510 -6.98 9.22 31.92
CA CYS A 510 -7.03 8.09 32.83
C CYS A 510 -5.95 8.20 33.92
N THR A 511 -6.20 7.58 35.07
CA THR A 511 -5.24 7.42 36.15
C THR A 511 -4.99 5.95 36.39
N ALA A 512 -3.73 5.53 36.30
CA ALA A 512 -3.31 4.15 36.52
C ALA A 512 -3.57 3.70 37.96
N LEU A 513 -4.25 2.56 38.12
CA LEU A 513 -4.55 1.91 39.40
C LEU A 513 -3.45 0.94 39.85
N TYR A 514 -2.64 0.45 38.91
CA TYR A 514 -1.57 -0.51 39.17
C TYR A 514 -0.39 -0.28 38.21
N ASN A 515 0.80 -0.69 38.63
CA ASN A 515 1.98 -0.73 37.75
C ASN A 515 1.78 -1.76 36.60
N PHE A 516 2.10 -1.38 35.37
CA PHE A 516 2.07 -2.24 34.19
C PHE A 516 3.36 -2.07 33.36
N PRO A 517 4.09 -3.14 33.01
CA PRO A 517 5.45 -3.01 32.49
C PRO A 517 5.56 -2.73 30.98
N GLY A 518 4.48 -2.80 30.20
CA GLY A 518 4.51 -2.48 28.76
C GLY A 518 5.45 -3.35 27.92
N SER A 519 5.58 -4.64 28.23
CA SER A 519 6.60 -5.53 27.63
C SER A 519 6.18 -6.17 26.29
N SER A 520 5.05 -5.76 25.73
CA SER A 520 4.49 -6.26 24.46
C SER A 520 4.49 -5.17 23.40
N GLU A 521 4.65 -5.56 22.13
CA GLU A 521 4.59 -4.65 20.99
C GLU A 521 3.25 -3.88 20.98
N GLY A 522 3.32 -2.55 20.79
CA GLY A 522 2.18 -1.65 20.89
C GLY A 522 1.69 -1.30 22.31
N THR A 523 2.20 -1.93 23.36
CA THR A 523 1.82 -1.58 24.76
C THR A 523 2.78 -0.59 25.39
N ILE A 524 2.25 0.34 26.20
CA ILE A 524 3.04 1.34 26.93
C ILE A 524 3.10 1.00 28.42
N SER A 525 4.26 1.20 29.05
CA SER A 525 4.41 1.01 30.50
C SER A 525 3.74 2.13 31.27
N MET A 526 3.23 1.86 32.48
CA MET A 526 2.68 2.89 33.39
C MET A 526 2.92 2.53 34.86
N GLN A 527 3.00 3.55 35.71
CA GLN A 527 3.14 3.40 37.17
C GLN A 527 1.82 3.70 37.90
N GLU A 528 1.61 3.08 39.06
CA GLU A 528 0.45 3.35 39.92
C GLU A 528 0.37 4.84 40.30
N GLY A 529 -0.77 5.49 40.01
CA GLY A 529 -0.97 6.94 40.15
C GLY A 529 -0.54 7.79 38.95
N GLU A 530 0.02 7.21 37.89
CA GLU A 530 0.36 7.96 36.66
C GLU A 530 -0.91 8.40 35.92
N VAL A 531 -0.92 9.65 35.44
CA VAL A 531 -2.05 10.23 34.68
C VAL A 531 -1.67 10.33 33.21
N LEU A 532 -2.50 9.78 32.33
CA LEU A 532 -2.29 9.70 30.89
C LEU A 532 -3.49 10.27 30.12
N SER A 533 -3.27 10.73 28.90
CA SER A 533 -4.34 11.18 28.00
C SER A 533 -4.94 9.99 27.27
N VAL A 534 -6.26 9.83 27.27
CA VAL A 534 -6.94 8.76 26.51
C VAL A 534 -7.13 9.21 25.07
N VAL A 535 -6.68 8.39 24.12
CA VAL A 535 -6.85 8.59 22.68
C VAL A 535 -8.00 7.74 22.14
N GLU A 536 -8.16 6.51 22.66
CA GLU A 536 -9.22 5.59 22.24
C GLU A 536 -9.75 4.78 23.43
N GLU A 537 -11.07 4.70 23.54
CA GLU A 537 -11.78 3.95 24.60
C GLU A 537 -11.83 2.44 24.29
N ASP A 538 -11.88 1.63 25.34
CA ASP A 538 -12.11 0.17 25.27
C ASP A 538 -13.39 -0.17 24.52
N LYS A 539 -13.26 -0.86 23.38
CA LYS A 539 -14.38 -1.28 22.52
C LYS A 539 -14.96 -2.65 22.92
N GLY A 540 -14.57 -3.16 24.09
CA GLY A 540 -14.94 -4.47 24.63
C GLY A 540 -13.83 -5.53 24.50
N ASP A 541 -12.61 -5.13 24.17
CA ASP A 541 -11.43 -6.00 24.06
C ASP A 541 -10.54 -5.97 25.31
N GLY A 542 -10.76 -5.02 26.23
CA GLY A 542 -10.04 -4.91 27.49
C GLY A 542 -8.83 -3.97 27.45
N TRP A 543 -8.63 -3.22 26.37
CA TRP A 543 -7.48 -2.32 26.19
C TRP A 543 -7.93 -0.87 25.91
N THR A 544 -7.14 0.08 26.42
CA THR A 544 -7.35 1.52 26.19
C THR A 544 -6.10 2.11 25.57
N ARG A 545 -6.23 2.89 24.48
CA ARG A 545 -5.09 3.58 23.83
C ARG A 545 -4.84 4.90 24.53
N VAL A 546 -3.61 5.11 24.98
CA VAL A 546 -3.22 6.29 25.78
C VAL A 546 -1.94 6.95 25.26
N ARG A 547 -1.85 8.27 25.44
CA ARG A 547 -0.74 9.14 25.04
C ARG A 547 -0.13 9.83 26.27
N ARG A 548 1.21 9.85 26.36
CA ARG A 548 1.98 10.67 27.30
C ARG A 548 2.26 12.07 26.74
N ASN A 549 2.58 13.01 27.62
CA ASN A 549 2.90 14.41 27.25
C ASN A 549 4.18 14.56 26.40
N ASN A 550 4.99 13.51 26.23
CA ASN A 550 6.16 13.49 25.33
C ASN A 550 5.85 12.93 23.93
N GLY A 551 4.61 12.51 23.67
CA GLY A 551 4.20 11.90 22.40
C GLY A 551 4.17 10.36 22.40
N ASP A 552 4.70 9.69 23.43
CA ASP A 552 4.65 8.21 23.48
C ASP A 552 3.19 7.74 23.54
N GLU A 553 2.82 6.82 22.64
CA GLU A 553 1.52 6.16 22.62
C GLU A 553 1.64 4.65 22.83
N GLY A 554 0.57 4.06 23.38
CA GLY A 554 0.38 2.62 23.36
C GLY A 554 -0.88 2.19 24.10
N TYR A 555 -1.10 0.88 24.14
CA TYR A 555 -2.22 0.27 24.84
C TYR A 555 -1.85 -0.06 26.30
N ILE A 556 -2.81 0.17 27.20
CA ILE A 556 -2.81 -0.30 28.60
C ILE A 556 -4.06 -1.14 28.86
N PRO A 557 -4.04 -2.10 29.81
CA PRO A 557 -5.25 -2.82 30.19
C PRO A 557 -6.26 -1.87 30.83
N THR A 558 -7.49 -1.80 30.31
CA THR A 558 -8.55 -0.89 30.81
C THR A 558 -8.83 -1.11 32.29
N SER A 559 -8.82 -2.38 32.73
CA SER A 559 -9.01 -2.76 34.13
C SER A 559 -7.90 -2.30 35.09
N TYR A 560 -6.79 -1.76 34.57
CA TYR A 560 -5.66 -1.23 35.35
C TYR A 560 -5.69 0.31 35.43
N ALA A 561 -6.74 1.00 34.95
CA ALA A 561 -6.87 2.45 35.06
C ALA A 561 -8.31 2.90 35.38
N THR A 562 -8.45 4.06 36.02
CA THR A 562 -9.74 4.78 36.11
C THR A 562 -9.82 5.79 34.98
N ILE A 563 -10.82 5.68 34.11
CA ILE A 563 -10.99 6.52 32.92
C ILE A 563 -12.06 7.59 33.16
N THR A 564 -11.80 8.82 32.72
CA THR A 564 -12.73 9.94 32.70
C THR A 564 -12.72 10.57 31.29
N LEU A 565 -13.83 10.44 30.57
CA LEU A 565 -13.97 10.98 29.22
C LEU A 565 -14.51 12.41 29.22
N ASN A 566 -14.09 13.19 28.23
CA ASN A 566 -14.64 14.49 27.92
C ASN A 566 -16.02 14.29 27.25
N LYS A 567 -17.07 14.92 27.79
CA LYS A 567 -18.46 14.84 27.29
C LYS A 567 -18.98 16.20 26.88
#